data_AF-G5B5W0-F1
#
_entry.id   AF-G5B5W0-F1
#
_cell.length_a   1.000
_cell.length_b   1.000
_cell.length_c   1.000
_cell.angle_alpha   90.00
_cell.angle_beta   90.00
_cell.angle_gamma   90.00
#
_symmetry.space_group_name_H-M   'P 1'
#
loop_
_entity.id
_entity.type
_entity.pdbx_description
1 polymer ?
#
loop_
_entity_poly.entity_id
_entity_poly.type
_entity_poly.pdbx_seq_one_letter_code
_entity_poly.pdbx_strand_id
1 'polypeptide(L)'
;MKCSLRVWFLSVAFLLVFIMSLLFTYSHHSMTTLPYLDSGALGGTHRVKLVPGYAGLQRLSKEGLSGKSCTCRRCMGDAGGSNWFDSHFDNNISPVWTRENMDLPPDVQRWWMMLQPQFKSHNTNEVLEKLFQIVPGENPYRSRDPQQCRRCAVVGNSGNLRGSGYGQDVDGHNFIMRMNQAPTVGFEQDVGSRTTHHFMYPESAKNLPANVSFVLVPFKALDLLWIASALSTGQIRFTYAPVKSFLRVDKEKVQIYNPAFFKYIHDRWTEHHGRYPSTGMLVLFFALHVCDEVNVYGFGADSRGNWHHYWENNRYAGEFRKTGVHDADFEAHIIDLLAKASKIEVYRGN
;
A
#
# COMPACT_ATOMS: atom_id res chain seq x y z
N MET A 1 -45.24 -39.06 20.92
CA MET A 1 -43.97 -38.70 20.26
C MET A 1 -43.33 -37.54 21.02
N LYS A 2 -42.25 -37.78 21.79
CA LYS A 2 -41.58 -36.74 22.58
C LYS A 2 -40.51 -36.09 21.70
N CYS A 3 -40.76 -34.86 21.25
CA CYS A 3 -39.77 -34.08 20.52
C CYS A 3 -38.65 -33.70 21.50
N SER A 4 -37.41 -34.09 21.20
CA SER A 4 -36.25 -33.83 22.06
C SER A 4 -36.01 -32.33 22.17
N LEU A 5 -35.76 -31.85 23.39
CA LEU A 5 -35.47 -30.44 23.69
C LEU A 5 -34.37 -29.86 22.79
N ARG A 6 -33.40 -30.69 22.36
CA ARG A 6 -32.34 -30.32 21.41
C ARG A 6 -32.84 -29.96 20.02
N VAL A 7 -33.87 -30.66 19.53
CA VAL A 7 -34.49 -30.35 18.23
C VAL A 7 -35.22 -29.01 18.30
N TRP A 8 -35.90 -28.72 19.41
CA TRP A 8 -36.55 -27.43 19.61
C TRP A 8 -35.56 -26.26 19.63
N PHE A 9 -34.42 -26.40 20.33
CA PHE A 9 -33.38 -25.36 20.34
C PHE A 9 -32.76 -25.12 18.95
N LEU A 10 -32.51 -26.18 18.18
CA LEU A 10 -31.97 -26.04 16.81
C LEU A 10 -32.98 -25.37 15.87
N SER A 11 -34.26 -25.72 15.98
CA SER A 11 -35.33 -25.09 15.19
C SER A 11 -35.50 -23.60 15.51
N VAL A 12 -35.43 -23.23 16.79
CA VAL A 12 -35.55 -21.82 17.22
C VAL A 12 -34.33 -21.01 16.80
N ALA A 13 -33.12 -21.58 16.85
CA ALA A 13 -31.91 -20.92 16.37
C ALA A 13 -31.95 -20.66 14.86
N PHE A 14 -32.40 -21.63 14.06
CA PHE A 14 -32.58 -21.44 12.61
C PHE A 14 -33.64 -20.40 12.29
N LEU A 15 -34.76 -20.38 13.03
CA LEU A 15 -35.80 -19.37 12.86
C LEU A 15 -35.28 -17.96 13.18
N LEU A 16 -34.47 -17.80 14.23
CA LEU A 16 -33.85 -16.52 14.58
C LEU A 16 -32.87 -16.02 13.52
N VAL A 17 -32.03 -16.91 12.96
CA VAL A 17 -31.12 -16.56 11.87
C VAL A 17 -31.90 -16.14 10.62
N PHE A 18 -32.99 -16.84 10.31
CA PHE A 18 -33.86 -16.51 9.17
C PHE A 18 -34.57 -15.16 9.36
N ILE A 19 -35.11 -14.89 10.55
CA ILE A 19 -35.75 -13.60 10.88
C ILE A 19 -34.74 -12.45 10.83
N MET A 20 -33.54 -12.63 11.37
CA MET A 20 -32.49 -11.61 11.31
C MET A 20 -32.04 -11.34 9.86
N SER A 21 -31.94 -12.37 9.02
CA SER A 21 -31.65 -12.21 7.60
C SER A 21 -32.76 -11.44 6.87
N LEU A 22 -34.04 -11.75 7.15
CA LEU A 22 -35.19 -11.05 6.57
C LEU A 22 -35.25 -9.58 7.00
N LEU A 23 -34.96 -9.27 8.27
CA LEU A 23 -34.90 -7.90 8.76
C LEU A 23 -33.74 -7.12 8.12
N PHE A 24 -32.59 -7.77 7.87
CA PHE A 24 -31.47 -7.15 7.16
C PHE A 24 -31.81 -6.84 5.69
N THR A 25 -32.53 -7.75 5.01
CA THR A 25 -32.98 -7.53 3.63
C THR A 25 -34.09 -6.47 3.55
N TYR A 26 -35.01 -6.43 4.51
CA TYR A 26 -36.07 -5.42 4.60
C TYR A 26 -35.51 -4.01 4.90
N SER A 27 -34.50 -3.92 5.78
CA SER A 27 -33.85 -2.64 6.11
C SER A 27 -33.07 -2.05 4.93
N HIS A 28 -32.57 -2.90 4.02
CA HIS A 28 -31.92 -2.44 2.78
C HIS A 28 -32.94 -1.98 1.71
N HIS A 29 -34.15 -2.53 1.69
CA HIS A 29 -35.21 -2.11 0.76
C HIS A 29 -36.04 -0.91 1.25
N SER A 30 -36.03 -0.60 2.55
CA SER A 30 -36.79 0.51 3.13
C SER A 30 -36.07 1.88 3.10
N MET A 31 -34.82 1.97 2.64
CA MET A 31 -34.08 3.24 2.49
C MET A 31 -34.12 3.84 1.08
N THR A 32 -35.10 3.43 0.27
CA THR A 32 -35.46 4.14 -0.95
C THR A 32 -36.90 4.59 -0.83
N THR A 33 -37.11 5.91 -0.93
CA THR A 33 -38.39 6.67 -0.88
C THR A 33 -38.81 7.20 0.51
N LEU A 34 -38.67 8.52 0.71
CA LEU A 34 -39.82 9.41 0.94
C LEU A 34 -39.48 10.91 0.71
N PRO A 35 -40.42 11.74 0.20
CA PRO A 35 -40.24 13.14 -0.20
C PRO A 35 -40.87 14.17 0.79
N TYR A 36 -40.86 15.46 0.41
CA TYR A 36 -41.62 16.62 0.97
C TYR A 36 -40.88 17.40 2.10
N LEU A 37 -40.62 18.73 2.08
CA LEU A 37 -41.49 19.87 1.81
C LEU A 37 -40.74 21.17 1.44
N ASP A 38 -41.34 21.92 0.51
CA ASP A 38 -41.15 23.34 0.22
C ASP A 38 -41.81 24.21 1.31
N SER A 39 -41.24 25.37 1.64
CA SER A 39 -41.91 26.47 2.36
C SER A 39 -41.17 27.78 2.13
N GLY A 40 -41.93 28.76 1.64
CA GLY A 40 -41.48 30.05 1.13
C GLY A 40 -40.90 31.05 2.15
N ALA A 41 -40.41 32.12 1.55
CA ALA A 41 -39.66 33.23 2.10
C ALA A 41 -40.39 34.06 3.19
N LEU A 42 -39.62 34.59 4.16
CA LEU A 42 -39.72 35.98 4.60
C LEU A 42 -38.45 36.44 5.37
N GLY A 43 -37.76 37.45 4.81
CA GLY A 43 -37.10 38.57 5.48
C GLY A 43 -36.11 38.36 6.65
N GLY A 44 -34.83 38.66 6.40
CA GLY A 44 -33.88 38.94 7.48
C GLY A 44 -32.43 39.07 7.00
N THR A 45 -32.04 40.25 6.51
CA THR A 45 -30.66 40.60 6.17
C THR A 45 -29.71 40.48 7.37
N HIS A 46 -28.81 39.50 7.34
CA HIS A 46 -27.54 39.60 8.06
C HIS A 46 -26.38 39.11 7.18
N ARG A 47 -25.41 40.02 7.02
CA ARG A 47 -24.20 39.93 6.19
C ARG A 47 -23.43 38.63 6.44
N VAL A 48 -23.32 37.78 5.41
CA VAL A 48 -22.27 36.76 5.35
C VAL A 48 -21.03 37.42 4.77
N LYS A 49 -19.98 37.55 5.59
CA LYS A 49 -18.61 37.84 5.13
C LYS A 49 -18.17 36.70 4.22
N LEU A 50 -18.07 36.97 2.92
CA LEU A 50 -17.27 36.16 2.01
C LEU A 50 -15.82 36.22 2.50
N VAL A 51 -15.31 35.09 3.00
CA VAL A 51 -13.88 34.95 3.25
C VAL A 51 -13.19 34.68 1.91
N PRO A 52 -12.07 35.34 1.59
CA PRO A 52 -11.57 35.45 0.22
C PRO A 52 -11.12 34.12 -0.36
N GLY A 53 -11.51 33.87 -1.62
CA GLY A 53 -10.82 32.91 -2.47
C GLY A 53 -9.35 33.30 -2.56
N TYR A 54 -8.46 32.35 -2.29
CA TYR A 54 -7.04 32.48 -2.55
C TYR A 54 -6.79 32.55 -4.05
N ALA A 55 -6.98 33.73 -4.62
CA ALA A 55 -6.30 34.15 -5.83
C ALA A 55 -4.91 34.67 -5.44
N GLY A 56 -3.87 34.17 -6.09
CA GLY A 56 -2.61 34.89 -6.22
C GLY A 56 -1.54 34.62 -5.16
N LEU A 57 -1.06 33.38 -5.07
CA LEU A 57 0.39 33.20 -4.94
C LEU A 57 0.94 33.15 -6.36
N GLN A 58 1.55 34.27 -6.77
CA GLN A 58 2.28 34.39 -8.01
C GLN A 58 3.21 33.18 -8.14
N ARG A 59 2.86 32.29 -9.07
CA ARG A 59 3.83 31.44 -9.75
C ARG A 59 4.91 32.39 -10.26
N LEU A 60 6.06 32.39 -9.61
CA LEU A 60 7.30 32.60 -10.33
C LEU A 60 7.40 31.41 -11.28
N SER A 61 6.81 31.58 -12.46
CA SER A 61 7.12 30.75 -13.61
C SER A 61 8.61 30.92 -13.86
N LYS A 62 9.41 29.95 -13.41
CA LYS A 62 10.63 29.61 -14.13
C LYS A 62 10.22 28.96 -15.45
N GLU A 63 9.68 29.76 -16.36
CA GLU A 63 9.87 29.50 -17.78
C GLU A 63 11.35 29.74 -18.06
N GLY A 64 12.02 28.74 -18.63
CA GLY A 64 13.39 28.87 -19.10
C GLY A 64 14.45 28.14 -18.26
N LEU A 65 14.43 26.81 -18.29
CA LEU A 65 15.57 25.91 -18.55
C LEU A 65 15.07 24.48 -18.29
N SER A 66 14.95 23.69 -19.35
CA SER A 66 14.72 22.23 -19.28
C SER A 66 15.96 21.55 -18.66
N GLY A 67 16.17 21.76 -17.36
CA GLY A 67 17.19 21.11 -16.57
C GLY A 67 16.61 19.85 -15.94
N LYS A 68 17.24 18.70 -16.20
CA LYS A 68 16.90 17.44 -15.54
C LYS A 68 16.93 17.61 -14.02
N SER A 69 15.96 17.02 -13.32
CA SER A 69 15.89 17.08 -11.85
C SER A 69 16.96 16.24 -11.14
N CYS A 70 17.72 15.42 -11.88
CA CYS A 70 18.71 14.47 -11.39
C CYS A 70 19.79 14.19 -12.44
N THR A 71 20.86 13.45 -12.06
CA THR A 71 21.95 13.06 -12.98
C THR A 71 21.71 11.76 -13.74
N CYS A 72 20.57 11.11 -13.57
CA CYS A 72 20.22 9.89 -14.30
C CYS A 72 19.97 10.13 -15.80
N ARG A 73 19.93 9.02 -16.57
CA ARG A 73 19.50 9.06 -17.97
C ARG A 73 18.08 9.60 -18.09
N ARG A 74 17.19 9.21 -17.18
CA ARG A 74 15.80 9.68 -17.03
C ARG A 74 15.54 9.95 -15.56
N CYS A 75 14.83 11.02 -15.23
CA CYS A 75 14.45 11.35 -13.86
C CYS A 75 12.94 11.23 -13.68
N MET A 76 12.51 10.62 -12.58
CA MET A 76 11.07 10.38 -12.33
C MET A 76 10.23 11.65 -12.29
N GLY A 77 10.76 12.67 -11.61
CA GLY A 77 10.10 13.95 -11.40
C GLY A 77 10.08 14.88 -12.62
N ASP A 78 10.79 14.55 -13.70
CA ASP A 78 10.77 15.36 -14.92
C ASP A 78 9.39 15.22 -15.61
N ALA A 79 8.70 16.35 -15.74
CA ALA A 79 7.43 16.45 -16.46
C ALA A 79 7.65 16.51 -17.99
N GLY A 80 6.59 16.27 -18.76
CA GLY A 80 6.58 16.38 -20.22
C GLY A 80 6.89 15.09 -20.96
N GLY A 81 7.14 13.98 -20.25
CA GLY A 81 7.33 12.66 -20.86
C GLY A 81 6.03 11.91 -21.15
N SER A 82 4.96 12.18 -20.38
CA SER A 82 3.64 11.55 -20.58
C SER A 82 2.57 12.34 -19.83
N ASN A 83 1.61 12.91 -20.57
CA ASN A 83 0.47 13.62 -19.96
C ASN A 83 -0.34 12.73 -19.01
N TRP A 84 -0.43 11.42 -19.32
CA TRP A 84 -1.07 10.46 -18.43
C TRP A 84 -0.29 10.32 -17.12
N PHE A 85 1.04 10.19 -17.16
CA PHE A 85 1.81 10.10 -15.93
C PHE A 85 1.74 11.41 -15.13
N ASP A 86 1.95 12.53 -15.81
CA ASP A 86 2.04 13.86 -15.19
C ASP A 86 0.71 14.28 -14.55
N SER A 87 -0.44 13.81 -15.06
CA SER A 87 -1.75 14.07 -14.44
C SER A 87 -2.00 13.21 -13.19
N HIS A 88 -1.37 12.04 -13.08
CA HIS A 88 -1.55 11.13 -11.94
C HIS A 88 -0.51 11.36 -10.83
N PHE A 89 0.73 11.71 -11.19
CA PHE A 89 1.86 11.83 -10.28
C PHE A 89 1.78 13.09 -9.41
N ASP A 90 1.75 12.92 -8.09
CA ASP A 90 1.82 14.00 -7.11
C ASP A 90 3.17 13.95 -6.39
N ASN A 91 4.03 14.92 -6.63
CA ASN A 91 5.35 14.94 -6.02
C ASN A 91 5.34 15.35 -4.53
N ASN A 92 4.22 15.89 -4.02
CA ASN A 92 4.13 16.39 -2.64
C ASN A 92 3.65 15.33 -1.65
N ILE A 93 3.14 14.19 -2.13
CA ILE A 93 2.65 13.14 -1.24
C ILE A 93 3.81 12.34 -0.65
N SER A 94 3.80 12.17 0.68
CA SER A 94 4.84 11.43 1.38
C SER A 94 4.52 9.94 1.45
N PRO A 95 5.40 9.04 0.97
CA PRO A 95 5.19 7.60 1.06
C PRO A 95 5.38 7.03 2.48
N VAL A 96 6.05 7.79 3.36
CA VAL A 96 6.31 7.40 4.76
C VAL A 96 5.45 8.24 5.72
N TRP A 97 4.87 7.56 6.70
CA TRP A 97 4.13 8.14 7.81
C TRP A 97 5.11 8.57 8.91
N THR A 98 5.02 9.83 9.31
CA THR A 98 5.95 10.52 10.21
C THR A 98 5.19 11.28 11.27
N ARG A 99 5.90 11.88 12.23
CA ARG A 99 5.30 12.76 13.24
C ARG A 99 4.61 13.98 12.63
N GLU A 100 5.13 14.50 11.52
CA GLU A 100 4.62 15.72 10.89
C GLU A 100 3.37 15.50 10.03
N ASN A 101 3.08 14.25 9.63
CA ASN A 101 1.93 13.91 8.80
C ASN A 101 1.07 12.78 9.40
N MET A 102 1.11 12.62 10.73
CA MET A 102 0.35 11.56 11.41
C MET A 102 -1.16 11.74 11.32
N ASP A 103 -1.62 12.98 11.23
CA ASP A 103 -3.03 13.34 11.09
C ASP A 103 -3.54 13.05 9.67
N LEU A 104 -4.37 12.01 9.55
CA LEU A 104 -5.01 11.65 8.30
C LEU A 104 -6.30 12.47 8.08
N PRO A 105 -6.57 12.92 6.85
CA PRO A 105 -7.89 13.43 6.49
C PRO A 105 -9.00 12.42 6.84
N PRO A 106 -10.20 12.86 7.29
CA PRO A 106 -11.25 11.95 7.75
C PRO A 106 -11.70 10.91 6.72
N ASP A 107 -11.70 11.27 5.43
CA ASP A 107 -12.03 10.35 4.33
C ASP A 107 -10.96 9.27 4.16
N VAL A 108 -9.68 9.64 4.26
CA VAL A 108 -8.53 8.72 4.21
C VAL A 108 -8.59 7.78 5.41
N GLN A 109 -8.81 8.31 6.61
CA GLN A 109 -8.85 7.54 7.84
C GLN A 109 -9.99 6.51 7.80
N ARG A 110 -11.19 6.92 7.35
CA ARG A 110 -12.35 6.03 7.21
C ARG A 110 -12.10 4.95 6.17
N TRP A 111 -11.58 5.32 5.00
CA TRP A 111 -11.24 4.36 3.95
C TRP A 111 -10.23 3.32 4.45
N TRP A 112 -9.15 3.76 5.09
CA TRP A 112 -8.11 2.88 5.60
C TRP A 112 -8.64 1.90 6.66
N MET A 113 -9.49 2.37 7.58
CA MET A 113 -10.13 1.50 8.58
C MET A 113 -11.05 0.44 7.95
N MET A 114 -11.58 0.68 6.76
CA MET A 114 -12.46 -0.25 6.04
C MET A 114 -11.71 -1.29 5.19
N LEU A 115 -10.39 -1.16 5.02
CA LEU A 115 -9.58 -2.16 4.30
C LEU A 115 -9.68 -3.52 4.98
N GLN A 116 -9.53 -3.55 6.30
CA GLN A 116 -9.70 -4.75 7.14
C GLN A 116 -10.42 -4.36 8.45
N PRO A 117 -11.77 -4.33 8.45
CA PRO A 117 -12.56 -3.86 9.58
C PRO A 117 -12.18 -4.58 10.89
N GLN A 118 -11.96 -3.80 11.95
CA GLN A 118 -11.62 -4.30 13.27
C GLN A 118 -12.78 -4.04 14.23
N PHE A 119 -13.12 -5.01 15.08
CA PHE A 119 -14.16 -4.86 16.10
C PHE A 119 -13.79 -3.86 17.19
N LYS A 120 -12.49 -3.67 17.43
CA LYS A 120 -11.96 -2.74 18.43
C LYS A 120 -11.40 -1.51 17.74
N SER A 121 -12.02 -0.36 18.01
CA SER A 121 -11.50 0.95 17.61
C SER A 121 -10.27 1.31 18.45
N HIS A 122 -9.28 1.93 17.81
CA HIS A 122 -8.06 2.44 18.45
C HIS A 122 -7.83 3.87 17.98
N ASN A 123 -7.43 4.76 18.89
CA ASN A 123 -6.98 6.09 18.50
C ASN A 123 -5.64 5.96 17.77
N THR A 124 -5.65 6.23 16.46
CA THR A 124 -4.50 6.01 15.58
C THR A 124 -3.33 6.93 15.95
N ASN A 125 -3.61 8.17 16.32
CA ASN A 125 -2.58 9.14 16.70
C ASN A 125 -1.86 8.71 17.99
N GLU A 126 -2.60 8.30 19.01
CA GLU A 126 -1.99 7.79 20.26
C GLU A 126 -1.13 6.54 20.02
N VAL A 127 -1.55 5.67 19.09
CA VAL A 127 -0.78 4.48 18.70
C VAL A 127 0.52 4.90 18.01
N LEU A 128 0.46 5.86 17.08
CA LEU A 128 1.64 6.36 16.37
C LEU A 128 2.59 7.12 17.28
N GLU A 129 2.09 7.96 18.18
CA GLU A 129 2.92 8.67 19.16
C GLU A 129 3.76 7.71 19.99
N LYS A 130 3.15 6.62 20.47
CA LYS A 130 3.83 5.54 21.19
C LYS A 130 4.79 4.77 20.30
N LEU A 131 4.38 4.46 19.06
CA LEU A 131 5.22 3.75 18.11
C LEU A 131 6.49 4.54 17.78
N PHE A 132 6.38 5.84 17.54
CA PHE A 132 7.52 6.69 17.21
C PHE A 132 8.47 6.96 18.40
N GLN A 133 8.13 6.52 19.62
CA GLN A 133 9.09 6.43 20.73
C GLN A 133 10.00 5.19 20.60
N ILE A 134 9.61 4.20 19.79
CA ILE A 134 10.32 2.92 19.57
C ILE A 134 11.10 2.94 18.26
N VAL A 135 10.59 3.63 17.24
CA VAL A 135 11.16 3.70 15.88
C VAL A 135 11.22 5.15 15.39
N PRO A 136 12.06 5.47 14.40
CA PRO A 136 12.10 6.82 13.83
C PRO A 136 10.74 7.28 13.31
N GLY A 137 10.40 8.54 13.60
CA GLY A 137 9.18 9.20 13.16
C GLY A 137 9.43 10.27 12.10
N GLU A 138 10.45 10.08 11.27
CA GLU A 138 10.95 11.06 10.29
C GLU A 138 11.00 10.44 8.90
N ASN A 139 11.03 11.28 7.85
CA ASN A 139 11.12 10.81 6.47
C ASN A 139 12.60 10.79 6.03
N PRO A 140 13.22 9.61 5.86
CA PRO A 140 14.64 9.49 5.50
C PRO A 140 14.94 9.85 4.03
N TYR A 141 13.92 10.19 3.24
CA TYR A 141 14.04 10.48 1.81
C TYR A 141 13.89 11.97 1.47
N ARG A 142 13.75 12.86 2.46
CA ARG A 142 13.57 14.31 2.25
C ARG A 142 14.75 14.96 1.52
N SER A 143 15.97 14.61 1.91
CA SER A 143 17.17 15.08 1.24
C SER A 143 17.46 14.18 0.04
N ARG A 144 17.22 14.72 -1.16
CA ARG A 144 17.78 14.18 -2.39
C ARG A 144 18.96 15.04 -2.78
N ASP A 145 20.12 14.41 -2.98
CA ASP A 145 21.27 15.06 -3.58
C ASP A 145 21.04 15.15 -5.09
N PRO A 146 20.80 16.34 -5.68
CA PRO A 146 20.55 16.48 -7.11
C PRO A 146 21.75 16.06 -7.96
N GLN A 147 22.95 15.92 -7.37
CA GLN A 147 24.17 15.45 -8.03
C GLN A 147 24.22 13.92 -8.15
N GLN A 148 23.37 13.18 -7.46
CA GLN A 148 23.35 11.72 -7.48
C GLN A 148 22.16 11.18 -8.27
N CYS A 149 22.37 10.02 -8.89
CA CYS A 149 21.34 9.25 -9.56
C CYS A 149 20.96 8.07 -8.68
N ARG A 150 19.79 8.11 -8.03
CA ARG A 150 19.32 7.01 -7.19
C ARG A 150 18.55 6.00 -8.04
N ARG A 151 19.24 4.91 -8.42
CA ARG A 151 18.68 3.78 -9.17
C ARG A 151 18.13 2.73 -8.21
N CYS A 152 16.92 2.28 -8.47
CA CYS A 152 16.21 1.34 -7.59
C CYS A 152 15.75 0.11 -8.35
N ALA A 153 16.01 -1.06 -7.79
CA ALA A 153 15.42 -2.33 -8.23
C ALA A 153 14.24 -2.67 -7.31
N VAL A 154 13.06 -2.87 -7.89
CA VAL A 154 11.88 -3.42 -7.22
C VAL A 154 11.76 -4.88 -7.61
N VAL A 155 11.97 -5.77 -6.66
CA VAL A 155 11.97 -7.22 -6.90
C VAL A 155 10.70 -7.82 -6.29
N GLY A 156 9.77 -8.16 -7.18
CA GLY A 156 8.57 -8.91 -6.86
C GLY A 156 8.86 -10.40 -6.65
N ASN A 157 7.80 -11.19 -6.58
CA ASN A 157 7.88 -12.58 -6.13
C ASN A 157 7.58 -13.60 -7.23
N SER A 158 7.36 -13.17 -8.47
CA SER A 158 6.95 -14.04 -9.56
C SER A 158 8.00 -15.12 -9.88
N GLY A 159 7.51 -16.30 -10.23
CA GLY A 159 8.30 -17.43 -10.71
C GLY A 159 9.06 -17.17 -12.01
N ASN A 160 8.71 -16.11 -12.76
CA ASN A 160 9.45 -15.68 -13.95
C ASN A 160 10.92 -15.30 -13.65
N LEU A 161 11.26 -15.07 -12.38
CA LEU A 161 12.64 -14.85 -11.96
C LEU A 161 13.50 -16.11 -12.07
N ARG A 162 12.93 -17.32 -12.06
CA ARG A 162 13.70 -18.57 -12.09
C ARG A 162 14.51 -18.71 -13.39
N GLY A 163 15.81 -18.89 -13.25
CA GLY A 163 16.76 -19.01 -14.36
C GLY A 163 16.93 -17.73 -15.18
N SER A 164 16.48 -16.58 -14.67
CA SER A 164 16.58 -15.30 -15.37
C SER A 164 18.00 -14.73 -15.37
N GLY A 165 18.83 -15.10 -14.38
CA GLY A 165 20.18 -14.57 -14.26
C GLY A 165 20.26 -13.07 -13.91
N TYR A 166 19.17 -12.45 -13.45
CA TYR A 166 19.13 -11.01 -13.17
C TYR A 166 19.90 -10.60 -11.90
N GLY A 167 20.43 -11.55 -11.12
CA GLY A 167 20.93 -11.26 -9.79
C GLY A 167 22.06 -10.23 -9.72
N GLN A 168 22.99 -10.26 -10.67
CA GLN A 168 24.07 -9.27 -10.74
C GLN A 168 23.56 -7.87 -11.07
N ASP A 169 22.58 -7.77 -11.98
CA ASP A 169 21.98 -6.50 -12.38
C ASP A 169 21.16 -5.89 -11.23
N VAL A 170 20.34 -6.70 -10.55
CA VAL A 170 19.62 -6.30 -9.34
C VAL A 170 20.59 -5.78 -8.28
N ASP A 171 21.67 -6.51 -8.00
CA ASP A 171 22.68 -6.10 -7.01
C ASP A 171 23.50 -4.87 -7.44
N GLY A 172 23.37 -4.40 -8.68
CA GLY A 172 23.98 -3.14 -9.15
C GLY A 172 23.25 -1.87 -8.72
N HIS A 173 22.05 -1.97 -8.16
CA HIS A 173 21.22 -0.82 -7.80
C HIS A 173 21.59 -0.19 -6.44
N ASN A 174 21.26 1.10 -6.27
CA ASN A 174 21.46 1.80 -4.99
C ASN A 174 20.49 1.27 -3.94
N PHE A 175 19.20 1.24 -4.27
CA PHE A 175 18.18 0.60 -3.44
C PHE A 175 17.64 -0.66 -4.10
N ILE A 176 17.45 -1.69 -3.28
CA ILE A 176 16.89 -2.97 -3.69
C ILE A 176 15.74 -3.26 -2.74
N MET A 177 14.53 -3.13 -3.28
CA MET A 177 13.27 -3.20 -2.56
C MET A 177 12.63 -4.57 -2.78
N ARG A 178 12.51 -5.34 -1.70
CA ARG A 178 11.88 -6.67 -1.68
C ARG A 178 10.64 -6.65 -0.81
N MET A 179 9.82 -7.69 -0.90
CA MET A 179 8.56 -7.74 -0.17
C MET A 179 8.22 -9.14 0.33
N ASN A 180 7.31 -9.19 1.30
CA ASN A 180 6.74 -10.43 1.84
C ASN A 180 7.83 -11.39 2.37
N GLN A 181 7.65 -12.70 2.19
CA GLN A 181 8.59 -13.72 2.67
C GLN A 181 9.74 -14.05 1.70
N ALA A 182 9.82 -13.37 0.55
CA ALA A 182 10.73 -13.63 -0.57
C ALA A 182 12.20 -13.87 -0.16
N PRO A 183 12.73 -15.11 -0.25
CA PRO A 183 14.10 -15.43 0.13
C PRO A 183 15.11 -15.03 -0.96
N THR A 184 16.33 -14.70 -0.57
CA THR A 184 17.45 -14.52 -1.52
C THR A 184 18.37 -15.74 -1.52
N VAL A 185 18.55 -16.38 -0.36
CA VAL A 185 19.43 -17.54 -0.19
C VAL A 185 18.99 -18.70 -1.07
N GLY A 186 19.89 -19.19 -1.92
CA GLY A 186 19.65 -20.24 -2.90
C GLY A 186 19.06 -19.76 -4.23
N PHE A 187 18.81 -18.46 -4.37
CA PHE A 187 18.23 -17.84 -5.58
C PHE A 187 19.06 -16.63 -6.04
N GLU A 188 20.25 -16.41 -5.50
CA GLU A 188 21.04 -15.19 -5.68
C GLU A 188 21.40 -14.92 -7.15
N GLN A 189 21.61 -15.97 -7.95
CA GLN A 189 21.88 -15.84 -9.38
C GLN A 189 20.72 -15.14 -10.13
N ASP A 190 19.50 -15.38 -9.68
CA ASP A 190 18.29 -14.89 -10.33
C ASP A 190 17.78 -13.59 -9.70
N VAL A 191 17.81 -13.50 -8.37
CA VAL A 191 17.15 -12.41 -7.64
C VAL A 191 18.11 -11.47 -6.95
N GLY A 192 19.42 -11.75 -6.96
CA GLY A 192 20.45 -10.99 -6.26
C GLY A 192 20.56 -11.36 -4.78
N SER A 193 21.67 -10.97 -4.16
CA SER A 193 21.99 -11.25 -2.76
C SER A 193 21.70 -10.06 -1.84
N ARG A 194 21.70 -8.84 -2.36
CA ARG A 194 21.56 -7.60 -1.58
C ARG A 194 20.09 -7.25 -1.38
N THR A 195 19.80 -6.60 -0.26
CA THR A 195 18.49 -5.99 0.04
C THR A 195 18.76 -4.72 0.83
N THR A 196 18.13 -3.60 0.47
CA THR A 196 18.22 -2.36 1.25
C THR A 196 16.93 -2.02 1.95
N HIS A 197 15.79 -2.35 1.34
CA HIS A 197 14.47 -2.16 1.91
C HIS A 197 13.66 -3.44 1.77
N HIS A 198 12.94 -3.82 2.82
CA HIS A 198 12.04 -4.97 2.79
C HIS A 198 10.67 -4.58 3.32
N PHE A 199 9.65 -4.74 2.49
CA PHE A 199 8.27 -4.37 2.79
C PHE A 199 7.51 -5.58 3.32
N MET A 200 6.92 -5.46 4.51
CA MET A 200 6.16 -6.55 5.11
C MET A 200 4.97 -6.01 5.91
N TYR A 201 4.07 -6.91 6.23
CA TYR A 201 2.96 -6.74 7.16
C TYR A 201 2.95 -7.95 8.11
N PRO A 202 2.24 -7.91 9.25
CA PRO A 202 2.40 -8.90 10.33
C PRO A 202 2.31 -10.36 9.86
N GLU A 203 1.35 -10.66 8.99
CA GLU A 203 1.06 -12.00 8.50
C GLU A 203 2.06 -12.52 7.45
N SER A 204 2.92 -11.63 6.92
CA SER A 204 3.98 -11.98 5.97
C SER A 204 5.38 -11.61 6.48
N ALA A 205 5.53 -11.33 7.78
CA ALA A 205 6.77 -10.85 8.34
C ALA A 205 7.83 -11.96 8.53
N LYS A 206 9.10 -11.60 8.29
CA LYS A 206 10.28 -12.40 8.61
C LYS A 206 11.34 -11.53 9.29
N ASN A 207 12.29 -12.17 9.96
CA ASN A 207 13.46 -11.45 10.47
C ASN A 207 14.28 -10.93 9.30
N LEU A 208 14.88 -9.75 9.45
CA LEU A 208 15.76 -9.17 8.45
C LEU A 208 17.19 -9.10 8.97
N PRO A 209 18.20 -9.18 8.10
CA PRO A 209 19.57 -8.86 8.45
C PRO A 209 19.70 -7.44 9.02
N ALA A 210 20.76 -7.21 9.80
CA ALA A 210 21.12 -5.85 10.20
C ALA A 210 21.30 -4.96 8.97
N ASN A 211 21.06 -3.65 9.13
CA ASN A 211 21.15 -2.63 8.08
C ASN A 211 20.10 -2.65 6.97
N VAL A 212 19.21 -3.64 6.90
CA VAL A 212 18.05 -3.61 6.00
C VAL A 212 16.95 -2.75 6.61
N SER A 213 16.48 -1.76 5.87
CA SER A 213 15.32 -0.94 6.26
C SER A 213 14.05 -1.78 6.21
N PHE A 214 13.35 -1.88 7.34
CA PHE A 214 12.04 -2.52 7.38
C PHE A 214 10.96 -1.48 7.12
N VAL A 215 10.17 -1.67 6.06
CA VAL A 215 9.01 -0.82 5.79
C VAL A 215 7.73 -1.59 6.11
N LEU A 216 7.07 -1.23 7.21
CA LEU A 216 5.77 -1.80 7.56
C LEU A 216 4.69 -1.25 6.62
N VAL A 217 3.91 -2.14 6.00
CA VAL A 217 2.70 -1.78 5.25
C VAL A 217 1.47 -2.06 6.13
N PRO A 218 0.86 -1.04 6.78
CA PRO A 218 -0.24 -1.27 7.69
C PRO A 218 -1.58 -1.28 6.95
N PHE A 219 -2.29 -2.40 6.99
CA PHE A 219 -3.64 -2.55 6.42
C PHE A 219 -4.74 -2.32 7.47
N LYS A 220 -4.36 -2.26 8.75
CA LYS A 220 -5.24 -2.03 9.90
C LYS A 220 -4.45 -1.45 11.08
N ALA A 221 -5.13 -0.78 12.00
CA ALA A 221 -4.50 -0.24 13.22
C ALA A 221 -3.81 -1.30 14.09
N LEU A 222 -4.30 -2.55 14.03
CA LEU A 222 -3.67 -3.67 14.72
C LEU A 222 -2.24 -3.94 14.23
N ASP A 223 -1.90 -3.59 12.98
CA ASP A 223 -0.56 -3.79 12.44
C ASP A 223 0.46 -2.83 13.08
N LEU A 224 0.02 -1.61 13.40
CA LEU A 224 0.83 -0.61 14.14
C LEU A 224 1.07 -1.05 15.59
N LEU A 225 0.02 -1.57 16.24
CA LEU A 225 0.13 -2.15 17.57
C LEU A 225 1.04 -3.38 17.57
N TRP A 226 0.92 -4.22 16.55
CA TRP A 226 1.75 -5.40 16.40
C TRP A 226 3.22 -5.02 16.31
N ILE A 227 3.61 -4.03 15.49
CA ILE A 227 5.03 -3.68 15.38
C ILE A 227 5.56 -3.08 16.69
N ALA A 228 4.77 -2.26 17.38
CA ALA A 228 5.13 -1.75 18.70
C ALA A 228 5.36 -2.90 19.68
N SER A 229 4.47 -3.90 19.70
CA SER A 229 4.59 -5.09 20.54
C SER A 229 5.78 -5.98 20.12
N ALA A 230 5.97 -6.24 18.83
CA ALA A 230 6.99 -7.15 18.31
C ALA A 230 8.42 -6.63 18.51
N LEU A 231 8.59 -5.32 18.66
CA LEU A 231 9.86 -4.66 18.99
C LEU A 231 10.04 -4.43 20.50
N SER A 232 9.05 -4.76 21.33
CA SER A 232 9.10 -4.55 22.78
C SER A 232 8.61 -5.77 23.58
N THR A 233 7.29 -5.91 23.79
CA THR A 233 6.67 -6.81 24.76
C THR A 233 6.36 -8.22 24.24
N GLY A 234 6.19 -8.38 22.92
CA GLY A 234 5.78 -9.61 22.26
C GLY A 234 4.44 -10.21 22.72
N GLN A 235 3.52 -9.34 23.13
CA GLN A 235 2.16 -9.69 23.56
C GLN A 235 1.24 -10.03 22.38
N ILE A 236 1.41 -9.37 21.22
CA ILE A 236 0.57 -9.65 20.04
C ILE A 236 1.17 -10.81 19.26
N ARG A 237 0.45 -11.93 19.26
CA ARG A 237 0.86 -13.19 18.60
C ARG A 237 -0.10 -13.66 17.51
N PHE A 238 -1.23 -12.98 17.38
CA PHE A 238 -2.30 -13.37 16.47
C PHE A 238 -3.06 -12.13 15.98
N THR A 239 -3.39 -12.10 14.68
CA THR A 239 -4.32 -11.15 14.06
C THR A 239 -5.59 -11.90 13.61
N TYR A 240 -5.74 -12.19 12.31
CA TYR A 240 -6.59 -13.25 11.80
C TYR A 240 -5.79 -14.55 11.56
N ALA A 241 -4.46 -14.45 11.60
CA ALA A 241 -3.51 -15.55 11.49
C ALA A 241 -2.42 -15.41 12.57
N PRO A 242 -1.66 -16.48 12.87
CA PRO A 242 -0.49 -16.37 13.74
C PRO A 242 0.54 -15.39 13.17
N VAL A 243 1.08 -14.52 14.03
CA VAL A 243 2.11 -13.54 13.66
C VAL A 243 3.30 -13.65 14.61
N LYS A 244 4.46 -13.14 14.20
CA LYS A 244 5.67 -13.20 15.03
C LYS A 244 5.46 -12.39 16.31
N SER A 245 5.65 -13.01 17.46
CA SER A 245 5.63 -12.33 18.76
C SER A 245 6.82 -11.38 18.92
N PHE A 246 8.01 -11.76 18.43
CA PHE A 246 9.19 -10.92 18.41
C PHE A 246 9.76 -10.86 17.01
N LEU A 247 10.05 -9.65 16.53
CA LEU A 247 10.61 -9.40 15.21
C LEU A 247 12.06 -8.90 15.35
N ARG A 248 13.01 -9.58 14.70
CA ARG A 248 14.41 -9.14 14.65
C ARG A 248 14.65 -8.30 13.40
N VAL A 249 14.71 -6.99 13.59
CA VAL A 249 15.01 -5.97 12.59
C VAL A 249 15.81 -4.83 13.25
N ASP A 250 16.43 -3.98 12.44
CA ASP A 250 17.08 -2.75 12.91
C ASP A 250 16.03 -1.68 13.22
N LYS A 251 15.81 -1.38 14.52
CA LYS A 251 14.77 -0.45 14.99
C LYS A 251 14.94 0.96 14.43
N GLU A 252 16.19 1.39 14.24
CA GLU A 252 16.54 2.71 13.71
C GLU A 252 16.32 2.83 12.20
N LYS A 253 15.92 1.74 11.54
CA LYS A 253 15.59 1.69 10.12
C LYS A 253 14.19 1.17 9.85
N VAL A 254 13.32 1.18 10.87
CA VAL A 254 11.90 0.88 10.70
C VAL A 254 11.18 2.12 10.20
N GLN A 255 10.37 1.95 9.16
CA GLN A 255 9.56 2.98 8.54
C GLN A 255 8.12 2.49 8.42
N ILE A 256 7.17 3.42 8.47
CA ILE A 256 5.74 3.10 8.37
C ILE A 256 5.22 3.63 7.04
N TYR A 257 4.65 2.76 6.22
CA TYR A 257 4.02 3.15 4.96
C TYR A 257 2.79 4.03 5.25
N ASN A 258 2.68 5.17 4.56
CA ASN A 258 1.64 6.16 4.81
C ASN A 258 0.27 5.74 4.24
N PRO A 259 -0.81 5.62 5.05
CA PRO A 259 -2.14 5.34 4.55
C PRO A 259 -2.70 6.39 3.58
N ALA A 260 -2.30 7.66 3.69
CA ALA A 260 -2.67 8.68 2.70
C ALA A 260 -2.05 8.39 1.34
N PHE A 261 -0.78 7.93 1.31
CA PHE A 261 -0.11 7.51 0.09
C PHE A 261 -0.73 6.23 -0.48
N PHE A 262 -1.15 5.31 0.39
CA PHE A 262 -1.89 4.11 -0.01
C PHE A 262 -3.20 4.49 -0.72
N LYS A 263 -4.02 5.37 -0.11
CA LYS A 263 -5.27 5.82 -0.73
C LYS A 263 -5.02 6.60 -2.03
N TYR A 264 -3.98 7.42 -2.09
CA TYR A 264 -3.57 8.08 -3.33
C TYR A 264 -3.30 7.10 -4.46
N ILE A 265 -2.58 6.00 -4.20
CA ILE A 265 -2.37 4.94 -5.19
C ILE A 265 -3.71 4.34 -5.62
N HIS A 266 -4.56 4.03 -4.64
CA HIS A 266 -5.86 3.44 -4.91
C HIS A 266 -6.77 4.32 -5.79
N ASP A 267 -6.82 5.62 -5.48
CA ASP A 267 -7.73 6.58 -6.09
C ASP A 267 -7.20 7.09 -7.44
N ARG A 268 -5.89 7.33 -7.55
CA ARG A 268 -5.29 7.96 -8.74
C ARG A 268 -4.73 6.94 -9.72
N TRP A 269 -4.24 5.80 -9.26
CA TRP A 269 -3.52 4.89 -10.15
C TRP A 269 -4.27 3.61 -10.43
N THR A 270 -4.81 2.96 -9.39
CA THR A 270 -5.62 1.76 -9.60
C THR A 270 -7.08 2.09 -9.93
N GLU A 271 -7.48 3.36 -9.90
CA GLU A 271 -8.84 3.81 -10.22
C GLU A 271 -9.93 2.97 -9.52
N HIS A 272 -9.68 2.63 -8.25
CA HIS A 272 -10.54 1.78 -7.44
C HIS A 272 -10.78 0.33 -7.94
N HIS A 273 -9.92 -0.19 -8.82
CA HIS A 273 -9.94 -1.60 -9.21
C HIS A 273 -9.38 -2.49 -8.09
N GLY A 274 -10.13 -3.54 -7.76
CA GLY A 274 -9.91 -4.34 -6.56
C GLY A 274 -10.38 -3.63 -5.28
N ARG A 275 -10.21 -4.28 -4.13
CA ARG A 275 -10.54 -3.67 -2.83
C ARG A 275 -9.47 -2.68 -2.37
N TYR A 276 -8.20 -2.97 -2.68
CA TYR A 276 -7.04 -2.10 -2.45
C TYR A 276 -5.85 -2.58 -3.28
N PRO A 277 -4.82 -1.75 -3.56
CA PRO A 277 -3.61 -2.17 -4.27
C PRO A 277 -2.83 -3.31 -3.58
N SER A 278 -2.19 -4.16 -4.37
CA SER A 278 -1.31 -5.23 -3.89
C SER A 278 -0.03 -4.68 -3.28
N THR A 279 0.64 -5.46 -2.42
CA THR A 279 1.95 -5.07 -1.87
C THR A 279 2.96 -4.78 -2.99
N GLY A 280 2.93 -5.52 -4.10
CA GLY A 280 3.78 -5.25 -5.26
C GLY A 280 3.57 -3.85 -5.82
N MET A 281 2.31 -3.46 -6.00
CA MET A 281 1.97 -2.13 -6.51
C MET A 281 2.38 -1.02 -5.53
N LEU A 282 2.20 -1.24 -4.23
CA LEU A 282 2.61 -0.28 -3.20
C LEU A 282 4.13 -0.07 -3.19
N VAL A 283 4.92 -1.15 -3.27
CA VAL A 283 6.40 -1.03 -3.32
C VAL A 283 6.85 -0.35 -4.60
N LEU A 284 6.22 -0.65 -5.75
CA LEU A 284 6.52 0.03 -7.00
C LEU A 284 6.30 1.53 -6.88
N PHE A 285 5.13 1.98 -6.41
CA PHE A 285 4.86 3.42 -6.26
C PHE A 285 5.73 4.09 -5.22
N PHE A 286 6.06 3.39 -4.13
CA PHE A 286 7.06 3.87 -3.18
C PHE A 286 8.38 4.17 -3.89
N ALA A 287 8.87 3.24 -4.72
CA ALA A 287 10.09 3.44 -5.50
C ALA A 287 9.98 4.66 -6.43
N LEU A 288 8.87 4.83 -7.16
CA LEU A 288 8.66 6.01 -8.02
C LEU A 288 8.74 7.34 -7.24
N HIS A 289 8.37 7.36 -5.96
CA HIS A 289 8.37 8.57 -5.13
C HIS A 289 9.65 8.75 -4.29
N VAL A 290 10.60 7.80 -4.31
CA VAL A 290 11.86 7.94 -3.58
C VAL A 290 13.10 7.77 -4.46
N CYS A 291 12.94 7.34 -5.72
CA CYS A 291 14.01 7.05 -6.65
C CYS A 291 13.94 7.94 -7.90
N ASP A 292 15.06 7.99 -8.63
CA ASP A 292 15.15 8.73 -9.88
C ASP A 292 14.95 7.81 -11.10
N GLU A 293 15.45 6.58 -11.00
CA GLU A 293 15.29 5.51 -11.99
C GLU A 293 14.81 4.23 -11.27
N VAL A 294 13.84 3.54 -11.87
CA VAL A 294 13.22 2.34 -11.28
C VAL A 294 13.18 1.21 -12.29
N ASN A 295 13.80 0.09 -11.91
CA ASN A 295 13.80 -1.16 -12.64
C ASN A 295 12.96 -2.19 -11.88
N VAL A 296 12.11 -2.92 -12.58
CA VAL A 296 11.09 -3.80 -12.02
C VAL A 296 11.35 -5.24 -12.47
N TYR A 297 11.48 -6.14 -11.51
CA TYR A 297 11.80 -7.57 -11.73
C TYR A 297 10.77 -8.42 -10.99
N GLY A 298 10.35 -9.57 -11.54
CA GLY A 298 9.52 -10.50 -10.78
C GLY A 298 8.05 -10.08 -10.61
N PHE A 299 7.52 -9.29 -11.54
CA PHE A 299 6.11 -8.90 -11.60
C PHE A 299 5.39 -9.66 -12.72
N GLY A 300 4.09 -9.91 -12.54
CA GLY A 300 3.28 -10.63 -13.52
C GLY A 300 3.42 -12.15 -13.47
N ALA A 301 2.85 -12.83 -14.46
CA ALA A 301 2.97 -14.27 -14.64
C ALA A 301 4.33 -14.68 -15.25
N ASP A 302 4.65 -15.98 -15.23
CA ASP A 302 5.69 -16.57 -16.08
C ASP A 302 5.27 -16.62 -17.56
N SER A 303 6.19 -16.96 -18.47
CA SER A 303 5.89 -17.09 -19.91
C SER A 303 4.77 -18.08 -20.25
N ARG A 304 4.41 -18.97 -19.33
CA ARG A 304 3.33 -19.94 -19.47
C ARG A 304 2.02 -19.46 -18.82
N GLY A 305 1.98 -18.23 -18.30
CA GLY A 305 0.81 -17.64 -17.65
C GLY A 305 0.60 -18.10 -16.21
N ASN A 306 1.57 -18.78 -15.59
CA ASN A 306 1.47 -19.27 -14.22
C ASN A 306 1.83 -18.19 -13.20
N TRP A 307 1.02 -18.10 -12.15
CA TRP A 307 1.20 -17.15 -11.05
C TRP A 307 1.70 -17.86 -9.80
N HIS A 308 2.99 -18.16 -9.76
CA HIS A 308 3.62 -18.85 -8.65
C HIS A 308 4.81 -18.05 -8.12
N HIS A 309 5.25 -18.37 -6.91
CA HIS A 309 6.43 -17.74 -6.32
C HIS A 309 7.71 -18.42 -6.82
N TYR A 310 8.81 -17.66 -6.94
CA TYR A 310 10.09 -18.21 -7.41
C TYR A 310 10.76 -19.18 -6.43
N TRP A 311 10.37 -19.23 -5.15
CA TRP A 311 11.03 -20.09 -4.16
C TRP A 311 10.26 -21.35 -3.76
N GLU A 312 8.97 -21.42 -4.09
CA GLU A 312 8.10 -22.53 -3.68
C GLU A 312 7.38 -23.16 -4.86
N ASN A 313 6.98 -24.41 -4.68
CA ASN A 313 6.06 -25.09 -5.58
C ASN A 313 4.68 -25.13 -4.90
N ASN A 314 3.93 -24.04 -5.05
CA ASN A 314 2.63 -23.87 -4.41
C ASN A 314 1.52 -24.38 -5.34
N ARG A 315 0.80 -25.44 -4.92
CA ARG A 315 -0.32 -26.01 -5.68
C ARG A 315 -1.51 -25.04 -5.83
N TYR A 316 -1.60 -24.03 -4.97
CA TYR A 316 -2.61 -22.98 -4.95
C TYR A 316 -2.10 -21.65 -5.52
N ALA A 317 -0.98 -21.70 -6.26
CA ALA A 317 -0.45 -20.59 -7.03
C ALA A 317 -1.56 -19.90 -7.86
N GLY A 318 -1.70 -18.58 -7.70
CA GLY A 318 -2.67 -17.76 -8.44
C GLY A 318 -4.06 -17.68 -7.83
N GLU A 319 -4.36 -18.35 -6.71
CA GLU A 319 -5.68 -18.23 -6.04
C GLU A 319 -6.00 -16.80 -5.60
N PHE A 320 -4.99 -15.99 -5.30
CA PHE A 320 -5.19 -14.58 -4.95
C PHE A 320 -5.97 -13.80 -6.03
N ARG A 321 -5.81 -14.15 -7.32
CA ARG A 321 -6.54 -13.53 -8.44
C ARG A 321 -8.06 -13.80 -8.38
N LYS A 322 -8.47 -14.90 -7.74
CA LYS A 322 -9.88 -15.28 -7.59
C LYS A 322 -10.56 -14.57 -6.42
N THR A 323 -9.79 -14.03 -5.48
CA THR A 323 -10.35 -13.38 -4.28
C THR A 323 -10.92 -11.99 -4.55
N GLY A 324 -10.48 -11.33 -5.63
CA GLY A 324 -10.89 -9.96 -5.98
C GLY A 324 -10.39 -8.89 -5.02
N VAL A 325 -9.51 -9.24 -4.06
CA VAL A 325 -8.93 -8.25 -3.12
C VAL A 325 -8.06 -7.23 -3.87
N HIS A 326 -7.30 -7.70 -4.86
CA HIS A 326 -6.50 -6.89 -5.77
C HIS A 326 -6.88 -7.23 -7.20
N ASP A 327 -6.84 -6.25 -8.11
CA ASP A 327 -7.01 -6.48 -9.54
C ASP A 327 -5.63 -6.62 -10.22
N ALA A 328 -5.15 -7.87 -10.31
CA ALA A 328 -3.83 -8.15 -10.85
C ALA A 328 -3.69 -7.80 -12.33
N ASP A 329 -4.78 -7.85 -13.10
CA ASP A 329 -4.76 -7.57 -14.53
C ASP A 329 -4.70 -6.05 -14.75
N PHE A 330 -5.45 -5.27 -13.95
CA PHE A 330 -5.35 -3.81 -13.95
C PHE A 330 -3.98 -3.31 -13.46
N GLU A 331 -3.43 -3.91 -12.40
CA GLU A 331 -2.08 -3.59 -11.93
C GLU A 331 -1.00 -3.88 -13.00
N ALA A 332 -1.10 -5.01 -13.69
CA ALA A 332 -0.20 -5.33 -14.81
C ALA A 332 -0.34 -4.31 -15.95
N HIS A 333 -1.55 -3.84 -16.23
CA HIS A 333 -1.79 -2.79 -17.23
C HIS A 333 -1.11 -1.46 -16.85
N ILE A 334 -1.18 -1.04 -15.57
CA ILE A 334 -0.49 0.18 -15.10
C ILE A 334 1.02 0.06 -15.27
N ILE A 335 1.61 -1.10 -14.95
CA ILE A 335 3.05 -1.36 -15.13
C ILE A 335 3.42 -1.20 -16.61
N ASP A 336 2.61 -1.72 -17.53
CA ASP A 336 2.83 -1.56 -18.97
C ASP A 336 2.73 -0.10 -19.42
N LEU A 337 1.79 0.68 -18.87
CA LEU A 337 1.66 2.11 -19.15
C LEU A 337 2.87 2.91 -18.62
N LEU A 338 3.36 2.59 -17.41
CA LEU A 338 4.56 3.19 -16.85
C LEU A 338 5.81 2.90 -17.71
N ALA A 339 5.94 1.65 -18.19
CA ALA A 339 7.03 1.26 -19.08
C ALA A 339 6.95 2.00 -20.44
N LYS A 340 5.75 2.07 -21.04
CA LYS A 340 5.51 2.84 -22.28
C LYS A 340 5.81 4.32 -22.12
N ALA A 341 5.51 4.88 -20.95
CA ALA A 341 5.86 6.26 -20.58
C ALA A 341 7.35 6.46 -20.26
N SER A 342 8.18 5.42 -20.38
CA SER A 342 9.60 5.43 -20.03
C SER A 342 9.88 5.84 -18.58
N LYS A 343 8.93 5.58 -17.68
CA LYS A 343 9.05 5.85 -16.24
C LYS A 343 9.59 4.65 -15.47
N ILE A 344 9.52 3.45 -16.02
CA ILE A 344 10.19 2.26 -15.46
C ILE A 344 10.79 1.41 -16.57
N GLU A 345 11.75 0.57 -16.21
CA GLU A 345 12.20 -0.55 -17.03
C GLU A 345 11.66 -1.86 -16.43
N VAL A 346 11.08 -2.73 -17.26
CA VAL A 346 10.46 -3.98 -16.79
C VAL A 346 11.21 -5.18 -17.34
N TYR A 347 11.69 -6.02 -16.43
CA TYR A 347 12.41 -7.27 -16.70
C TYR A 347 11.43 -8.43 -16.53
N ARG A 348 10.94 -8.96 -17.66
CA ARG A 348 9.84 -9.94 -17.67
C ARG A 348 10.26 -11.37 -17.33
N GLY A 349 11.56 -11.65 -17.20
CA GLY A 349 12.04 -12.98 -16.85
C GLY A 349 11.72 -14.03 -17.92
N ASN A 350 11.61 -15.28 -17.48
CA ASN A 350 11.39 -16.46 -18.31
C ASN A 350 9.95 -16.97 -18.33
#